data_AF-A0A178JEJ7-F1
#
_entry.id   AF-A0A178JEJ7-F1
#
_cell.length_a   1.000
_cell.length_b   1.000
_cell.length_c   1.000
_cell.angle_alpha   90.00
_cell.angle_beta   90.00
_cell.angle_gamma   90.00
#
_symmetry.space_group_name_H-M   'P 1'
#
loop_
_entity.id
_entity.type
_entity.pdbx_description
1 polymer ?
#
loop_
_entity_poly.entity_id
_entity_poly.type
_entity_poly.pdbx_seq_one_letter_code
_entity_poly.pdbx_strand_id
1 'polypeptide(L)'
;MTNQTHKFDAVTDFNTSLDEVETLARVANGFDRLNKQDKRSLILRSAVLFLGTHLECLFESIAEEYVYKIELMQLNRCHLPEKLILSSLQHNFTDELIKKVKSGNPRCKEDLVQLAKIIECDQPVTDINLDTSFSYGKHGSGIVEKLFSRLDIDDIFDKCIVTTKVESILSDELEDQEVNIKQKFNALTGIRNGLIHENKSPNFATFNDILDDIPHYRAFATALENLLDGKLSTILENSKTAA
;
A
#
# COMPACT_ATOMS: atom_id res chain seq x y z
N MET A 1 14.04 -0.86 -27.39
CA MET A 1 14.23 -1.04 -25.94
C MET A 1 12.97 -1.67 -25.41
N THR A 2 13.04 -2.87 -24.84
CA THR A 2 11.89 -3.54 -24.22
C THR A 2 11.66 -2.89 -22.87
N ASN A 3 10.57 -2.12 -22.74
CA ASN A 3 10.04 -1.77 -21.41
C ASN A 3 9.70 -3.09 -20.72
N GLN A 4 10.51 -3.46 -19.73
CA GLN A 4 10.24 -4.61 -18.91
C GLN A 4 9.18 -4.17 -17.91
N THR A 5 7.93 -4.60 -18.14
CA THR A 5 6.83 -4.31 -17.21
C THR A 5 7.01 -5.18 -15.98
N HIS A 6 7.26 -4.57 -14.83
CA HIS A 6 7.36 -5.26 -13.55
C HIS A 6 5.94 -5.46 -13.00
N LYS A 7 5.48 -6.71 -12.97
CA LYS A 7 4.21 -7.07 -12.31
C LYS A 7 4.39 -7.25 -10.81
N PHE A 8 3.36 -6.92 -10.04
CA PHE A 8 3.32 -7.06 -8.59
C PHE A 8 2.28 -8.10 -8.17
N ASP A 9 2.72 -9.11 -7.41
CA ASP A 9 1.86 -10.22 -6.99
C ASP A 9 0.82 -9.72 -5.97
N ALA A 10 1.19 -8.76 -5.13
CA ALA A 10 0.33 -8.06 -4.18
C ALA A 10 -0.94 -7.47 -4.83
N VAL A 11 -0.85 -6.98 -6.07
CA VAL A 11 -2.01 -6.45 -6.80
C VAL A 11 -2.92 -7.58 -7.27
N THR A 12 -2.34 -8.70 -7.70
CA THR A 12 -3.09 -9.90 -8.09
C THR A 12 -3.81 -10.52 -6.89
N ASP A 13 -3.14 -10.62 -5.74
CA ASP A 13 -3.70 -11.14 -4.50
C ASP A 13 -4.81 -10.24 -3.96
N PHE A 14 -4.62 -8.92 -4.01
CA PHE A 14 -5.65 -7.97 -3.63
C PHE A 14 -6.88 -8.06 -4.55
N ASN A 15 -6.67 -8.17 -5.87
CA ASN A 15 -7.76 -8.34 -6.83
C ASN A 15 -8.57 -9.62 -6.58
N THR A 16 -7.89 -10.71 -6.21
CA THR A 16 -8.55 -11.96 -5.79
C THR A 16 -9.38 -11.73 -4.53
N SER A 17 -8.83 -10.97 -3.57
CA SER A 17 -9.53 -10.61 -2.34
C SER A 17 -10.79 -9.78 -2.60
N LEU A 18 -10.77 -8.88 -3.60
CA LEU A 18 -11.95 -8.14 -4.03
C LEU A 18 -13.05 -9.06 -4.58
N ASP A 19 -12.68 -10.07 -5.38
CA ASP A 19 -13.63 -11.07 -5.91
C ASP A 19 -14.27 -11.91 -4.79
N GLU A 20 -13.52 -12.18 -3.72
CA GLU A 20 -14.02 -12.84 -2.51
C GLU A 20 -15.03 -11.96 -1.75
N VAL A 21 -14.78 -10.65 -1.65
CA VAL A 21 -15.73 -9.68 -1.05
C VAL A 21 -17.04 -9.65 -1.84
N GLU A 22 -16.98 -9.62 -3.17
CA GLU A 22 -18.17 -9.72 -4.03
C GLU A 22 -18.93 -11.04 -3.84
N THR A 23 -18.19 -12.13 -3.59
CA THR A 23 -18.78 -13.44 -3.26
C THR A 23 -19.52 -13.39 -1.92
N LEU A 24 -18.93 -12.80 -0.89
CA LEU A 24 -19.58 -12.61 0.42
C LEU A 24 -20.83 -11.74 0.28
N ALA A 25 -20.79 -10.68 -0.53
CA ALA A 25 -21.95 -9.85 -0.83
C ALA A 25 -23.10 -10.66 -1.48
N ARG A 26 -22.79 -11.50 -2.47
CA ARG A 26 -23.77 -12.40 -3.10
C ARG A 26 -24.39 -13.38 -2.09
N VAL A 27 -23.58 -13.94 -1.20
CA VAL A 27 -24.05 -14.82 -0.11
C VAL A 27 -24.98 -14.06 0.85
N ALA A 28 -24.62 -12.84 1.24
CA ALA A 28 -25.45 -12.00 2.11
C ALA A 28 -26.82 -11.69 1.49
N ASN A 29 -26.86 -11.41 0.18
CA ASN A 29 -28.10 -11.20 -0.57
C ASN A 29 -28.96 -12.47 -0.64
N GLY A 30 -28.35 -13.65 -0.65
CA GLY A 30 -29.06 -14.92 -0.53
C GLY A 30 -29.78 -15.08 0.81
N PHE A 31 -29.20 -14.59 1.91
CA PHE A 31 -29.86 -14.63 3.24
C PHE A 31 -30.98 -13.60 3.39
N ASP A 32 -30.92 -12.49 2.67
CA ASP A 32 -31.99 -11.50 2.63
C ASP A 32 -33.30 -12.12 2.10
N ARG A 33 -33.19 -12.86 0.99
CA ARG A 33 -34.31 -13.60 0.37
C ARG A 33 -34.94 -14.65 1.28
N LEU A 34 -34.20 -15.10 2.31
CA LEU A 34 -34.64 -16.09 3.29
C LEU A 34 -35.10 -15.46 4.61
N ASN A 35 -35.20 -14.13 4.70
CA ASN A 35 -35.50 -13.39 5.93
C ASN A 35 -34.56 -13.71 7.11
N LYS A 36 -33.29 -14.05 6.83
CA LYS A 36 -32.28 -14.38 7.85
C LYS A 36 -31.35 -13.19 8.13
N GLN A 37 -31.92 -12.12 8.71
CA GLN A 37 -31.22 -10.84 8.89
C GLN A 37 -29.94 -10.95 9.76
N ASP A 38 -29.92 -11.79 10.79
CA ASP A 38 -28.72 -12.00 11.62
C ASP A 38 -27.55 -12.61 10.83
N LYS A 39 -27.86 -13.60 9.97
CA LYS A 39 -26.86 -14.25 9.11
C LYS A 39 -26.35 -13.28 8.05
N ARG A 40 -27.27 -12.52 7.44
CA ARG A 40 -26.92 -11.45 6.51
C ARG A 40 -25.96 -10.46 7.16
N SER A 41 -26.34 -9.88 8.29
CA SER A 41 -25.50 -8.94 9.05
C SER A 41 -24.12 -9.52 9.39
N LEU A 42 -24.05 -10.78 9.84
CA LEU A 42 -22.78 -11.45 10.08
C LEU A 42 -21.87 -11.47 8.84
N ILE A 43 -22.39 -11.88 7.68
CA ILE A 43 -21.61 -11.94 6.44
C ILE A 43 -21.16 -10.55 6.00
N LEU A 44 -22.03 -9.53 6.10
CA LEU A 44 -21.68 -8.16 5.74
C LEU A 44 -20.53 -7.61 6.61
N ARG A 45 -20.58 -7.86 7.93
CA ARG A 45 -19.50 -7.48 8.84
C ARG A 45 -18.20 -8.17 8.48
N SER A 46 -18.25 -9.47 8.20
CA SER A 46 -17.07 -10.22 7.74
C SER A 46 -16.49 -9.64 6.45
N ALA A 47 -17.33 -9.29 5.48
CA ALA A 47 -16.89 -8.71 4.22
C ALA A 47 -16.19 -7.35 4.40
N VAL A 48 -16.72 -6.47 5.25
CA VAL A 48 -16.10 -5.16 5.53
C VAL A 48 -14.77 -5.32 6.27
N LEU A 49 -14.71 -6.19 7.28
CA LEU A 49 -13.48 -6.48 8.00
C LEU A 49 -12.42 -7.04 7.04
N PHE A 50 -12.82 -8.00 6.20
CA PHE A 50 -11.97 -8.63 5.21
C PHE A 50 -11.42 -7.60 4.20
N LEU A 51 -12.28 -6.80 3.59
CA LEU A 51 -11.86 -5.75 2.65
C LEU A 51 -10.88 -4.76 3.30
N GLY A 52 -11.19 -4.28 4.51
CA GLY A 52 -10.33 -3.34 5.22
C GLY A 52 -8.95 -3.91 5.53
N THR A 53 -8.88 -5.17 5.94
CA THR A 53 -7.60 -5.86 6.19
C THR A 53 -6.82 -6.09 4.91
N HIS A 54 -7.46 -6.60 3.85
CA HIS A 54 -6.76 -6.90 2.60
C HIS A 54 -6.29 -5.64 1.86
N LEU A 55 -6.97 -4.51 2.03
CA LEU A 55 -6.49 -3.23 1.51
C LEU A 55 -5.26 -2.72 2.26
N GLU A 56 -5.16 -2.97 3.57
CA GLU A 56 -3.92 -2.67 4.32
C GLU A 56 -2.78 -3.60 3.89
N CYS A 57 -3.06 -4.90 3.75
CA CYS A 57 -2.09 -5.88 3.26
C CYS A 57 -1.58 -5.54 1.86
N LEU A 58 -2.43 -5.04 0.95
CA LEU A 58 -1.98 -4.55 -0.36
C LEU A 58 -0.84 -3.54 -0.22
N PHE A 59 -1.00 -2.54 0.65
CA PHE A 59 -0.02 -1.49 0.81
C PHE A 59 1.31 -1.99 1.41
N GLU A 60 1.23 -2.86 2.42
CA GLU A 60 2.42 -3.46 3.04
C GLU A 60 3.16 -4.35 2.04
N SER A 61 2.45 -5.28 1.40
CA SER A 61 3.02 -6.26 0.48
C SER A 61 3.55 -5.62 -0.80
N ILE A 62 2.87 -4.63 -1.38
CA ILE A 62 3.36 -3.98 -2.60
C ILE A 62 4.59 -3.10 -2.32
N ALA A 63 4.67 -2.49 -1.13
CA ALA A 63 5.85 -1.77 -0.69
C ALA A 63 7.04 -2.71 -0.49
N GLU A 64 6.83 -3.87 0.13
CA GLU A 64 7.83 -4.92 0.30
C GLU A 64 8.32 -5.46 -1.05
N GLU A 65 7.39 -5.79 -1.96
CA GLU A 65 7.74 -6.23 -3.31
C GLU A 65 8.50 -5.16 -4.11
N TYR A 66 8.15 -3.89 -3.96
CA TYR A 66 8.87 -2.80 -4.62
C TYR A 66 10.32 -2.73 -4.16
N VAL A 67 10.56 -2.81 -2.85
CA VAL A 67 11.90 -2.84 -2.27
C VAL A 67 12.68 -4.06 -2.77
N TYR A 68 12.06 -5.25 -2.72
CA TYR A 68 12.66 -6.49 -3.21
C TYR A 68 13.05 -6.39 -4.70
N LYS A 69 12.20 -5.80 -5.54
CA LYS A 69 12.51 -5.59 -6.96
C LYS A 69 13.69 -4.64 -7.17
N ILE A 70 13.86 -3.60 -6.33
CA ILE A 70 15.06 -2.73 -6.39
C ILE A 70 16.32 -3.54 -6.06
N GLU A 71 16.27 -4.37 -5.02
CA GLU A 71 17.41 -5.22 -4.63
C GLU A 71 17.83 -6.19 -5.74
N LEU A 72 16.85 -6.77 -6.44
CA LEU A 72 17.10 -7.65 -7.59
C LEU A 72 17.81 -6.95 -8.76
N MET A 73 17.71 -5.62 -8.88
CA MET A 73 18.42 -4.88 -9.93
C MET A 73 19.93 -4.76 -9.65
N GLN A 74 20.39 -5.02 -8.42
CA GLN A 74 21.79 -4.97 -8.00
C GLN A 74 22.52 -3.67 -8.40
N LEU A 75 21.81 -2.55 -8.34
CA LEU A 75 22.37 -1.24 -8.70
C LEU A 75 23.29 -0.73 -7.60
N ASN A 76 24.30 0.06 -7.97
CA ASN A 76 25.08 0.82 -6.99
C ASN A 76 24.19 1.81 -6.24
N ARG A 77 24.49 2.02 -4.94
CA ARG A 77 23.67 2.87 -4.06
C ARG A 77 23.55 4.32 -4.56
N CYS A 78 24.56 4.84 -5.24
CA CYS A 78 24.51 6.18 -5.84
C CYS A 78 23.39 6.38 -6.88
N HIS A 79 22.79 5.30 -7.40
CA HIS A 79 21.68 5.36 -8.35
C HIS A 79 20.31 5.24 -7.69
N LEU A 80 20.25 4.96 -6.38
CA LEU A 80 18.99 4.89 -5.66
C LEU A 80 18.55 6.27 -5.17
N PRO A 81 17.24 6.49 -4.95
CA PRO A 81 16.75 7.70 -4.32
C PRO A 81 17.36 7.91 -2.92
N GLU A 82 17.86 9.12 -2.66
CA GLU A 82 18.53 9.44 -1.39
C GLU A 82 17.61 9.20 -0.18
N LYS A 83 16.33 9.54 -0.30
CA LYS A 83 15.34 9.34 0.77
C LYS A 83 15.12 7.86 1.12
N LEU A 84 15.25 6.96 0.14
CA LEU A 84 15.16 5.51 0.36
C LEU A 84 16.35 5.03 1.19
N ILE A 85 17.56 5.47 0.84
CA ILE A 85 18.80 5.16 1.57
C ILE A 85 18.72 5.70 3.00
N LEU A 86 18.31 6.96 3.16
CA LEU A 86 18.15 7.59 4.47
C LEU A 86 17.10 6.86 5.32
N SER A 87 16.00 6.42 4.73
CA SER A 87 14.97 5.66 5.45
C SER A 87 15.50 4.30 5.91
N SER A 88 16.32 3.63 5.09
CA SER A 88 16.97 2.38 5.50
C SER A 88 18.02 2.59 6.61
N LEU A 89 18.77 3.69 6.54
CA LEU A 89 19.68 4.10 7.62
C LEU A 89 18.93 4.36 8.92
N GLN A 90 17.81 5.08 8.88
CA GLN A 90 17.00 5.37 10.06
C GLN A 90 16.47 4.09 10.73
N HIS A 91 16.12 3.08 9.95
CA HIS A 91 15.69 1.78 10.50
C HIS A 91 16.81 1.11 11.32
N ASN A 92 18.06 1.19 10.84
CA ASN A 92 19.23 0.59 11.49
C ASN A 92 19.85 1.48 12.59
N PHE A 93 19.67 2.80 12.50
CA PHE A 93 20.23 3.78 13.43
C PHE A 93 19.32 4.00 14.65
N THR A 94 19.25 2.98 15.51
CA THR A 94 18.36 2.95 16.68
C THR A 94 18.95 3.64 17.92
N ASP A 95 18.07 4.03 18.87
CA ASP A 95 18.48 4.52 20.19
C ASP A 95 19.37 3.53 20.96
N GLU A 96 19.16 2.22 20.74
CA GLU A 96 19.99 1.18 21.33
C GLU A 96 21.42 1.23 20.79
N LEU A 97 21.57 1.38 19.47
CA LEU A 97 22.88 1.54 18.85
C LEU A 97 23.60 2.78 19.39
N ILE A 98 22.90 3.91 19.49
CA ILE A 98 23.46 5.15 20.05
C ILE A 98 23.96 4.91 21.49
N LYS A 99 23.21 4.17 22.32
CA LYS A 99 23.63 3.80 23.67
C LYS A 99 24.83 2.86 23.67
N LYS A 100 24.87 1.85 22.79
CA LYS A 100 26.01 0.92 22.66
C LYS A 100 27.29 1.65 22.27
N VAL A 101 27.22 2.59 21.33
CA VAL A 101 28.36 3.42 20.91
C VAL A 101 28.85 4.28 22.07
N LYS A 102 27.96 5.00 22.77
CA LYS A 102 28.32 5.87 23.90
C LYS A 102 28.94 5.11 25.08
N SER A 103 28.53 3.87 25.29
CA SER A 103 29.05 3.00 26.36
C SER A 103 30.34 2.26 25.99
N GLY A 104 30.84 2.39 24.75
CA GLY A 104 32.01 1.66 24.27
C GLY A 104 31.80 0.16 24.15
N ASN A 105 30.55 -0.30 23.98
CA ASN A 105 30.24 -1.73 23.86
C ASN A 105 30.80 -2.28 22.53
N PRO A 106 31.73 -3.26 22.55
CA PRO A 106 32.37 -3.76 21.32
C PRO A 106 31.41 -4.40 20.33
N ARG A 107 30.20 -4.81 20.77
CA ARG A 107 29.14 -5.30 19.87
C ARG A 107 28.63 -4.23 18.90
N CYS A 108 28.82 -2.94 19.19
CA CYS A 108 28.43 -1.86 18.27
C CYS A 108 29.21 -1.89 16.95
N LYS A 109 30.37 -2.58 16.89
CA LYS A 109 31.20 -2.63 15.70
C LYS A 109 30.47 -3.28 14.52
N GLU A 110 29.71 -4.35 14.76
CA GLU A 110 28.94 -5.03 13.72
C GLU A 110 27.83 -4.13 13.17
N ASP A 111 27.07 -3.50 14.07
CA ASP A 111 26.02 -2.52 13.75
C ASP A 111 26.58 -1.33 12.92
N LEU A 112 27.75 -0.80 13.30
CA LEU A 112 28.41 0.31 12.58
C LEU A 112 28.91 -0.11 11.19
N VAL A 113 29.42 -1.34 11.04
CA VAL A 113 29.83 -1.87 9.73
C VAL A 113 28.61 -2.03 8.82
N GLN A 114 27.46 -2.47 9.35
CA GLN A 114 26.21 -2.52 8.58
C GLN A 114 25.78 -1.14 8.11
N LEU A 115 25.80 -0.14 8.99
CA LEU A 115 25.50 1.25 8.58
C LEU A 115 26.45 1.76 7.52
N ALA A 116 27.76 1.51 7.66
CA ALA A 116 28.74 1.89 6.65
C ALA A 116 28.43 1.26 5.29
N LYS A 117 28.05 -0.02 5.26
CA LYS A 117 27.61 -0.69 4.03
C LYS A 117 26.39 -0.02 3.41
N ILE A 118 25.42 0.45 4.20
CA ILE A 118 24.24 1.15 3.68
C ILE A 118 24.62 2.51 3.07
N ILE A 119 25.67 3.17 3.56
CA ILE A 119 26.12 4.48 3.04
C ILE A 119 27.05 4.34 1.83
N GLU A 120 27.80 3.23 1.74
CA GLU A 120 28.86 3.05 0.75
C GLU A 120 28.31 3.02 -0.69
N CYS A 121 28.57 4.10 -1.43
CA CYS A 121 28.03 4.35 -2.78
C CYS A 121 28.47 3.33 -3.83
N ASP A 122 29.69 2.80 -3.69
CA ASP A 122 30.38 2.03 -4.75
C ASP A 122 30.04 0.53 -4.72
N GLN A 123 29.25 0.10 -3.74
CA GLN A 123 28.81 -1.28 -3.62
C GLN A 123 27.38 -1.44 -4.14
N PRO A 124 27.06 -2.58 -4.79
CA PRO A 124 25.69 -2.88 -5.16
C PRO A 124 24.82 -2.96 -3.91
N VAL A 125 23.56 -2.61 -4.09
CA VAL A 125 22.54 -2.76 -3.06
C VAL A 125 22.25 -4.24 -2.90
N THR A 126 22.46 -4.74 -1.69
CA THR A 126 22.19 -6.14 -1.33
C THR A 126 21.05 -6.28 -0.33
N ASP A 127 20.72 -5.20 0.38
CA ASP A 127 19.74 -5.18 1.45
C ASP A 127 19.29 -3.72 1.70
N ILE A 128 17.99 -3.46 1.53
CA ILE A 128 17.30 -2.22 1.88
C ILE A 128 16.32 -2.54 3.02
N ASN A 129 16.85 -2.59 4.24
CA ASN A 129 16.03 -2.79 5.43
C ASN A 129 15.09 -1.59 5.65
N LEU A 130 13.81 -1.78 5.37
CA LEU A 130 12.73 -0.82 5.60
C LEU A 130 11.56 -1.52 6.29
N ASP A 131 11.00 -0.86 7.30
CA ASP A 131 9.79 -1.36 7.94
C ASP A 131 8.58 -1.08 7.05
N THR A 132 8.18 -2.05 6.23
CA THR A 132 7.00 -1.95 5.35
C THR A 132 5.70 -2.24 6.08
N SER A 133 5.74 -2.66 7.35
CA SER A 133 4.56 -3.00 8.14
C SER A 133 3.89 -1.77 8.72
N PHE A 134 2.58 -1.84 8.90
CA PHE A 134 1.82 -0.90 9.70
C PHE A 134 1.96 -1.21 11.19
N SER A 135 2.14 -0.17 12.00
CA SER A 135 2.16 -0.35 13.45
C SER A 135 0.78 -0.78 13.95
N TYR A 136 0.75 -1.76 14.84
CA TYR A 136 -0.49 -2.28 15.44
C TYR A 136 -1.39 -1.15 15.98
N GLY A 137 -2.67 -1.19 15.58
CA GLY A 137 -3.70 -0.25 16.02
C GLY A 137 -3.66 1.14 15.36
N LYS A 138 -2.69 1.40 14.47
CA LYS A 138 -2.69 2.62 13.65
C LYS A 138 -3.20 2.26 12.25
N HIS A 139 -4.21 2.99 11.77
CA HIS A 139 -4.84 2.75 10.47
C HIS A 139 -5.16 4.06 9.72
N GLY A 140 -5.49 3.95 8.42
CA GLY A 140 -5.94 5.06 7.59
C GLY A 140 -4.86 5.71 6.72
N SER A 141 -5.30 6.65 5.87
CA SER A 141 -4.49 7.22 4.78
C SER A 141 -3.14 7.81 5.20
N GLY A 142 -3.08 8.47 6.36
CA GLY A 142 -1.83 9.08 6.84
C GLY A 142 -0.71 8.08 7.15
N ILE A 143 -1.01 6.79 7.31
CA ILE A 143 0.01 5.74 7.50
C ILE A 143 0.49 5.22 6.16
N VAL A 144 -0.43 5.08 5.20
CA VAL A 144 -0.10 4.76 3.81
C VAL A 144 0.86 5.84 3.27
N GLU A 145 0.54 7.12 3.44
CA GLU A 145 1.42 8.23 3.04
C GLU A 145 2.81 8.15 3.71
N LYS A 146 2.86 7.82 5.01
CA LYS A 146 4.13 7.62 5.72
C LYS A 146 4.91 6.41 5.21
N LEU A 147 4.24 5.33 4.82
CA LEU A 147 4.88 4.17 4.20
C LEU A 147 5.53 4.55 2.87
N PHE A 148 4.76 5.13 1.94
CA PHE A 148 5.25 5.47 0.60
C PHE A 148 6.25 6.64 0.59
N SER A 149 6.13 7.60 1.50
CA SER A 149 7.14 8.65 1.64
C SER A 149 8.52 8.12 2.01
N ARG A 150 8.63 7.03 2.79
CA ARG A 150 9.91 6.33 3.06
C ARG A 150 10.51 5.69 1.81
N LEU A 151 9.66 5.38 0.81
CA LEU A 151 10.06 4.86 -0.49
C LEU A 151 10.37 5.96 -1.52
N ASP A 152 10.43 7.22 -1.10
CA ASP A 152 10.55 8.39 -1.99
C ASP A 152 9.33 8.61 -2.91
N ILE A 153 8.15 8.26 -2.40
CA ILE A 153 6.87 8.43 -3.09
C ILE A 153 5.92 9.22 -2.19
N ASP A 154 6.06 10.54 -2.21
CA ASP A 154 5.13 11.44 -1.54
C ASP A 154 3.79 11.53 -2.29
N ASP A 155 2.72 11.88 -1.57
CA ASP A 155 1.38 12.14 -2.14
C ASP A 155 0.81 10.99 -2.98
N ILE A 156 0.91 9.76 -2.46
CA ILE A 156 0.54 8.54 -3.19
C ILE A 156 -0.89 8.54 -3.75
N PHE A 157 -1.84 9.11 -3.00
CA PHE A 157 -3.24 9.20 -3.41
C PHE A 157 -3.45 10.20 -4.55
N ASP A 158 -2.63 11.25 -4.63
CA ASP A 158 -2.70 12.27 -5.69
C ASP A 158 -1.98 11.79 -6.96
N LYS A 159 -1.00 10.89 -6.81
CA LYS A 159 -0.27 10.27 -7.93
C LYS A 159 -1.04 9.11 -8.57
N CYS A 160 -1.86 8.40 -7.79
CA CYS A 160 -2.65 7.26 -8.26
C CYS A 160 -4.08 7.72 -8.59
N ILE A 161 -4.23 8.46 -9.69
CA ILE A 161 -5.51 9.05 -10.11
C ILE A 161 -6.46 7.94 -10.58
N VAL A 162 -7.66 7.93 -10.01
CA VAL A 162 -8.76 7.07 -10.42
C VAL A 162 -9.91 7.96 -10.90
N THR A 163 -10.44 7.67 -12.09
CA THR A 163 -11.60 8.36 -12.62
C THR A 163 -12.78 7.42 -12.80
N THR A 164 -13.99 7.96 -12.74
CA THR A 164 -15.23 7.27 -13.07
C THR A 164 -16.07 8.12 -14.02
N LYS A 165 -16.95 7.49 -14.79
CA LYS A 165 -17.80 8.19 -15.75
C LYS A 165 -19.11 8.61 -15.08
N VAL A 166 -19.44 9.90 -15.16
CA VAL A 166 -20.68 10.46 -14.62
C VAL A 166 -21.44 11.23 -15.69
N GLU A 167 -22.77 11.24 -15.57
CA GLU A 167 -23.62 12.04 -16.47
C GLU A 167 -23.37 13.53 -16.26
N SER A 168 -23.11 14.24 -17.36
CA SER A 168 -22.99 15.69 -17.33
C SER A 168 -24.37 16.33 -17.18
N ILE A 169 -24.47 17.38 -16.37
CA ILE A 169 -25.67 18.22 -16.28
C ILE A 169 -25.81 19.09 -17.54
N LEU A 170 -24.72 19.31 -18.27
CA LEU A 170 -24.62 20.28 -19.35
C LEU A 170 -24.52 19.65 -20.75
N SER A 171 -24.35 18.33 -20.85
CA SER A 171 -24.26 17.63 -22.13
C SER A 171 -24.76 16.18 -22.02
N ASP A 172 -25.08 15.57 -23.17
CA ASP A 172 -25.43 14.15 -23.25
C ASP A 172 -24.17 13.23 -23.21
N GLU A 173 -22.98 13.81 -22.99
CA GLU A 173 -21.72 13.06 -22.90
C GLU A 173 -21.36 12.74 -21.44
N LEU A 174 -20.78 11.55 -21.22
CA LEU A 174 -20.25 11.17 -19.91
C LEU A 174 -18.94 11.89 -19.64
N GLU A 175 -18.85 12.57 -18.51
CA GLU A 175 -17.65 13.25 -18.04
C GLU A 175 -16.85 12.35 -17.09
N ASP A 176 -15.52 12.47 -17.17
CA ASP A 176 -14.63 11.79 -16.23
C ASP A 176 -14.58 12.61 -14.93
N GLN A 177 -15.01 12.00 -13.83
CA GLN A 177 -14.91 12.55 -12.48
C GLN A 177 -13.81 11.82 -11.70
N GLU A 178 -12.93 12.59 -11.07
CA GLU A 178 -11.92 12.04 -10.18
C GLU A 178 -12.56 11.46 -8.90
N VAL A 179 -12.14 10.24 -8.58
CA VAL A 179 -12.60 9.50 -7.40
C VAL A 179 -11.62 9.75 -6.25
N ASN A 180 -12.12 10.30 -5.15
CA ASN A 180 -11.30 10.52 -3.95
C ASN A 180 -11.07 9.21 -3.16
N ILE A 181 -10.08 8.42 -3.59
CA ILE A 181 -9.72 7.15 -2.95
C ILE A 181 -9.29 7.35 -1.50
N LYS A 182 -8.57 8.44 -1.19
CA LYS A 182 -8.15 8.78 0.18
C LYS A 182 -9.34 8.88 1.13
N GLN A 183 -10.40 9.56 0.71
CA GLN A 183 -11.63 9.69 1.49
C GLN A 183 -12.34 8.35 1.65
N LYS A 184 -12.45 7.56 0.57
CA LYS A 184 -13.08 6.22 0.60
C LYS A 184 -12.35 5.27 1.55
N PHE A 185 -11.02 5.26 1.52
CA PHE A 185 -10.21 4.45 2.43
C PHE A 185 -10.39 4.86 3.90
N ASN A 186 -10.42 6.17 4.20
CA ASN A 186 -10.67 6.64 5.55
C ASN A 186 -12.09 6.29 6.03
N ALA A 187 -13.08 6.37 5.14
CA ALA A 187 -14.46 5.96 5.45
C ALA A 187 -14.54 4.46 5.78
N LEU A 188 -13.93 3.61 4.95
CA LEU A 188 -13.84 2.17 5.18
C LEU A 188 -13.14 1.87 6.52
N THR A 189 -12.02 2.53 6.80
CA THR A 189 -11.29 2.40 8.07
C THR A 189 -12.18 2.79 9.27
N GLY A 190 -12.94 3.88 9.15
CA GLY A 190 -13.90 4.31 10.18
C GLY A 190 -14.99 3.28 10.45
N ILE A 191 -15.58 2.71 9.39
CA ILE A 191 -16.61 1.67 9.50
C ILE A 191 -16.01 0.41 10.14
N ARG A 192 -14.82 -0.01 9.71
CA ARG A 192 -14.10 -1.15 10.27
C ARG A 192 -13.82 -0.96 11.77
N ASN A 193 -13.38 0.22 12.18
CA ASN A 193 -13.12 0.51 13.59
C ASN A 193 -14.42 0.52 14.42
N GLY A 194 -15.52 1.07 13.87
CA GLY A 194 -16.84 1.00 14.51
C GLY A 194 -17.35 -0.45 14.67
N LEU A 195 -17.02 -1.33 13.73
CA LEU A 195 -17.31 -2.76 13.83
C LEU A 195 -16.52 -3.45 14.94
N ILE A 196 -15.21 -3.20 15.02
CA ILE A 196 -14.31 -3.85 15.98
C ILE A 196 -14.58 -3.37 17.41
N HIS A 197 -14.71 -2.06 17.61
CA HIS A 197 -14.75 -1.47 18.95
C HIS A 197 -16.17 -1.24 19.49
N GLU A 198 -17.14 -0.97 18.60
CA GLU A 198 -18.49 -0.55 19.00
C GLU A 198 -19.55 -1.57 18.60
N ASN A 199 -19.17 -2.67 17.92
CA ASN A 199 -20.06 -3.67 17.34
C ASN A 199 -21.18 -3.04 16.47
N LYS A 200 -20.90 -1.86 15.89
CA LYS A 200 -21.85 -1.14 15.03
C LYS A 200 -21.85 -1.75 13.64
N SER A 201 -22.90 -2.50 13.33
CA SER A 201 -23.08 -3.08 12.00
C SER A 201 -23.41 -1.98 10.97
N PRO A 202 -22.76 -1.93 9.79
CA PRO A 202 -23.19 -1.04 8.73
C PRO A 202 -24.63 -1.38 8.31
N ASN A 203 -25.40 -0.35 7.98
CA ASN A 203 -26.72 -0.56 7.40
C ASN A 203 -26.59 -1.01 5.93
N PHE A 204 -27.72 -1.36 5.31
CA PHE A 204 -27.75 -1.84 3.92
C PHE A 204 -27.11 -0.85 2.92
N ALA A 205 -27.45 0.44 3.03
CA ALA A 205 -26.96 1.48 2.13
C ALA A 205 -25.44 1.63 2.25
N THR A 206 -24.93 1.74 3.47
CA THR A 206 -23.49 1.83 3.73
C THR A 206 -22.71 0.63 3.19
N PHE A 207 -23.29 -0.57 3.23
CA PHE A 207 -22.63 -1.73 2.64
C PHE A 207 -22.60 -1.68 1.12
N ASN A 208 -23.69 -1.26 0.47
CA ASN A 208 -23.72 -1.10 -0.98
C ASN A 208 -22.73 -0.03 -1.43
N ASP A 209 -22.63 1.09 -0.72
CA ASP A 209 -21.64 2.13 -1.01
C ASP A 209 -20.21 1.56 -1.01
N ILE A 210 -19.90 0.63 -0.09
CA ILE A 210 -18.59 -0.07 -0.05
C ILE A 210 -18.40 -1.00 -1.25
N LEU A 211 -19.46 -1.69 -1.69
CA LEU A 211 -19.38 -2.56 -2.87
C LEU A 211 -19.20 -1.76 -4.15
N ASP A 212 -19.91 -0.64 -4.28
CA ASP A 212 -19.81 0.27 -5.41
C ASP A 212 -18.40 0.89 -5.51
N ASP A 213 -17.61 0.81 -4.42
CA ASP A 213 -16.21 1.23 -4.37
C ASP A 213 -15.19 0.16 -4.77
N ILE A 214 -15.58 -1.11 -4.91
CA ILE A 214 -14.68 -2.19 -5.34
C ILE A 214 -13.98 -1.89 -6.68
N PRO A 215 -14.68 -1.42 -7.73
CA PRO A 215 -14.03 -1.04 -8.98
C PRO A 215 -13.00 0.09 -8.80
N HIS A 216 -13.27 1.02 -7.88
CA HIS A 216 -12.37 2.13 -7.57
C HIS A 216 -11.09 1.63 -6.87
N TYR A 217 -11.22 0.69 -5.92
CA TYR A 217 -10.05 0.08 -5.27
C TYR A 217 -9.21 -0.75 -6.25
N ARG A 218 -9.88 -1.46 -7.18
CA ARG A 218 -9.20 -2.19 -8.26
C ARG A 218 -8.41 -1.26 -9.17
N ALA A 219 -9.04 -0.19 -9.65
CA ALA A 219 -8.41 0.82 -10.49
C ALA A 219 -7.23 1.49 -9.76
N PHE A 220 -7.38 1.78 -8.47
CA PHE A 220 -6.31 2.32 -7.66
C PHE A 220 -5.12 1.36 -7.51
N ALA A 221 -5.36 0.06 -7.28
CA ALA A 221 -4.29 -0.94 -7.20
C ALA A 221 -3.52 -1.03 -8.52
N THR A 222 -4.20 -0.97 -9.66
CA THR A 222 -3.54 -0.90 -10.98
C THR A 222 -2.77 0.40 -11.19
N ALA A 223 -3.32 1.55 -10.78
CA ALA A 223 -2.60 2.82 -10.85
C ALA A 223 -1.33 2.82 -10.00
N LEU A 224 -1.40 2.20 -8.81
CA LEU A 224 -0.28 2.00 -7.91
C LEU A 224 0.80 1.10 -8.53
N GLU A 225 0.40 -0.04 -9.13
CA GLU A 225 1.31 -0.92 -9.87
C GLU A 225 2.09 -0.14 -10.94
N ASN A 226 1.36 0.61 -11.78
CA ASN A 226 1.93 1.37 -12.88
C ASN A 226 2.89 2.47 -12.39
N LEU A 227 2.54 3.15 -11.29
CA LEU A 227 3.40 4.17 -10.68
C LEU A 227 4.73 3.55 -10.21
N LEU A 228 4.66 2.41 -9.53
CA LEU A 228 5.84 1.71 -9.01
C LEU A 228 6.70 1.15 -10.13
N ASP A 229 6.09 0.55 -11.17
CA ASP A 229 6.80 0.08 -12.37
C ASP A 229 7.52 1.24 -13.10
N GLY A 230 6.86 2.38 -13.24
CA GLY A 230 7.46 3.59 -13.81
C GLY A 230 8.65 4.10 -12.99
N LYS A 231 8.55 4.05 -11.65
CA LYS A 231 9.65 4.40 -10.74
C LYS A 231 10.83 3.43 -10.86
N LEU A 232 10.58 2.13 -10.88
CA LEU A 232 11.59 1.10 -11.12
C LEU A 232 12.32 1.31 -12.44
N SER A 233 11.56 1.58 -13.51
CA SER A 233 12.12 1.86 -14.84
C SER A 233 13.00 3.11 -14.83
N THR A 234 12.57 4.18 -14.17
CA THR A 234 13.35 5.43 -14.04
C THR A 234 14.67 5.21 -13.29
N ILE A 235 14.64 4.44 -12.19
CA ILE A 235 15.84 4.10 -11.42
C ILE A 235 16.83 3.33 -12.31
N LEU A 236 16.33 2.33 -13.04
CA LEU A 236 17.14 1.52 -13.93
C LEU A 236 17.75 2.34 -15.09
N GLU A 237 16.98 3.25 -15.68
CA GLU A 237 17.47 4.14 -16.75
C GLU A 237 18.55 5.10 -16.25
N ASN A 238 18.33 5.75 -15.11
CA ASN A 238 19.30 6.66 -14.51
C ASN A 238 20.65 5.98 -14.24
N SER A 239 20.62 4.71 -13.83
CA SER A 239 21.85 3.92 -13.60
C SER A 239 22.66 3.64 -14.87
N LYS A 240 22.00 3.60 -16.05
CA LYS A 240 22.66 3.37 -17.35
C LYS A 240 23.26 4.64 -17.93
N THR A 241 22.69 5.80 -17.62
CA THR A 241 23.19 7.10 -18.08
C THR A 241 24.32 7.66 -17.22
N ALA A 242 24.45 7.19 -15.98
CA ALA A 242 25.50 7.61 -15.04
C ALA A 242 26.79 6.78 -15.15
N ALA A 243 26.78 5.67 -15.89
CA ALA A 243 27.92 4.80 -16.18
C ALA A 243 28.67 5.24 -17.45
#